data_AF-A0A9J6GG23-F1
#
_entry.id   AF-A0A9J6GG23-F1
#
_cell.length_a   1.000
_cell.length_b   1.000
_cell.length_c   1.000
_cell.angle_alpha   90.00
_cell.angle_beta   90.00
_cell.angle_gamma   90.00
#
_symmetry.space_group_name_H-M   'P 1'
#
loop_
_entity.id
_entity.type
_entity.pdbx_description
1 polymer ?
#
loop_
_entity_poly.entity_id
_entity_poly.type
_entity_poly.pdbx_seq_one_letter_code
_entity_poly.pdbx_strand_id
1 'polypeptide(L)'
;MDEYKEYLYMRRPHYRNLEPGDITAQKELRKRLNCKSFKWFMENVAFDQPSKYPAIEPPDYAWGEIRHEKSSLCIDTQFKGQNERFSLEKCIRDNRGQSGEQQFVLTWHKDVRPQKRTVCFDVSSSEPRAPVVLWSCHGMHGNQLFKYDTATKQLSHPITATCLDCDAERREVFMNSCDSRSASQRWLFEHVNETALANW
;
A
#
# COMPACT_ATOMS: atom_id res chain seq x y z
N MET A 1 6.97 -1.65 27.97
CA MET A 1 7.23 -0.67 26.90
C MET A 1 6.73 0.72 27.29
N ASP A 2 6.75 1.08 28.58
CA ASP A 2 6.33 2.40 29.07
C ASP A 2 5.05 2.94 28.39
N GLU A 3 5.09 4.16 27.86
CA GLU A 3 4.03 4.79 27.07
C GLU A 3 3.82 4.15 25.68
N TYR A 4 4.85 3.54 25.10
CA TYR A 4 4.80 2.94 23.76
C TYR A 4 3.87 1.71 23.67
N LYS A 5 3.50 1.10 24.79
CA LYS A 5 2.49 0.03 24.82
C LYS A 5 1.14 0.51 24.27
N GLU A 6 0.84 1.81 24.36
CA GLU A 6 -0.43 2.36 23.88
C GLU A 6 -0.57 2.24 22.36
N TYR A 7 0.53 2.35 21.61
CA TYR A 7 0.52 2.14 20.16
C TYR A 7 0.20 0.69 19.77
N LEU A 8 0.62 -0.28 20.59
CA LEU A 8 0.22 -1.69 20.42
C LEU A 8 -1.28 -1.86 20.70
N TYR A 9 -1.78 -1.24 21.75
CA TYR A 9 -3.19 -1.33 22.15
C TYR A 9 -4.14 -0.62 21.18
N MET A 10 -3.69 0.46 20.53
CA MET A 10 -4.45 1.12 19.45
C MET A 10 -4.73 0.16 18.28
N ARG A 11 -3.75 -0.69 17.94
CA ARG A 11 -3.86 -1.67 16.84
C ARG A 11 -4.55 -2.96 17.26
N ARG A 12 -4.44 -3.33 18.54
CA ARG A 12 -5.05 -4.52 19.15
C ARG A 12 -5.82 -4.15 20.43
N PRO A 13 -7.03 -3.56 20.30
CA PRO A 13 -7.77 -3.04 21.46
C PRO A 13 -8.04 -4.07 22.56
N HIS A 14 -8.19 -5.35 22.20
CA HIS A 14 -8.42 -6.44 23.15
C HIS A 14 -7.29 -6.62 24.17
N TYR A 15 -6.06 -6.17 23.88
CA TYR A 15 -4.95 -6.22 24.84
C TYR A 15 -5.14 -5.32 26.06
N ARG A 16 -6.03 -4.32 25.99
CA ARG A 16 -6.36 -3.46 27.15
C ARG A 16 -7.03 -4.23 28.29
N ASN A 17 -7.76 -5.30 27.93
CA ASN A 17 -8.55 -6.10 28.86
C ASN A 17 -7.90 -7.44 29.17
N LEU A 18 -6.68 -7.67 28.67
CA LEU A 18 -5.96 -8.91 28.90
C LEU A 18 -5.15 -8.80 30.19
N GLU A 19 -5.44 -9.68 31.15
CA GLU A 19 -4.67 -9.78 32.39
C GLU A 19 -3.28 -10.38 32.11
N PRO A 20 -2.17 -9.65 32.34
CA PRO A 20 -0.82 -10.15 32.04
C PRO A 20 -0.30 -11.14 33.10
N GLY A 21 -1.10 -11.46 34.11
CA GLY A 21 -0.66 -12.16 35.32
C GLY A 21 0.18 -11.26 36.24
N ASP A 22 0.80 -11.87 37.26
CA ASP A 22 1.69 -11.13 38.17
C ASP A 22 3.03 -10.82 37.49
N ILE A 23 3.28 -9.54 37.27
CA ILE A 23 4.50 -9.00 36.67
C ILE A 23 5.32 -8.15 37.66
N THR A 24 5.08 -8.30 38.97
CA THR A 24 5.72 -7.51 40.03
C THR A 24 7.23 -7.72 40.05
N ALA A 25 7.69 -8.98 40.04
CA ALA A 25 9.11 -9.32 40.07
C ALA A 25 9.89 -8.74 38.88
N GLN A 26 9.30 -8.74 37.67
CA GLN A 26 9.89 -8.19 36.46
C GLN A 26 10.00 -6.65 36.52
N LYS A 27 8.98 -5.98 37.07
CA LYS A 27 9.01 -4.53 37.30
C LYS A 27 10.05 -4.13 38.34
N GLU A 28 10.17 -4.89 39.43
CA GLU A 28 11.19 -4.66 40.46
C GLU A 28 12.61 -4.90 39.95
N LEU A 29 12.81 -5.95 39.15
CA LEU A 29 14.10 -6.23 38.52
C LEU A 29 14.55 -5.05 37.66
N ARG A 30 13.66 -4.50 36.84
CA ARG A 30 13.96 -3.32 36.01
C ARG A 30 14.39 -2.11 36.85
N LYS A 31 13.73 -1.87 37.98
CA LYS A 31 14.09 -0.78 38.91
C LYS A 31 15.46 -1.02 39.53
N ARG A 32 15.71 -2.25 40.01
CA ARG A 32 16.98 -2.64 40.66
C ARG A 32 18.18 -2.50 39.73
N LEU A 33 18.02 -2.82 38.46
CA LEU A 33 19.07 -2.69 37.44
C LEU A 33 19.24 -1.26 36.92
N ASN A 34 18.44 -0.31 37.39
CA ASN A 34 18.44 1.09 36.96
C ASN A 34 18.38 1.22 35.41
N CYS A 35 17.51 0.41 34.77
CA CYS A 35 17.41 0.37 33.32
C CYS A 35 16.92 1.72 32.75
N LYS A 36 17.40 2.07 31.56
CA LYS A 36 16.91 3.24 30.82
C LYS A 36 15.43 3.09 30.41
N SER A 37 14.80 4.21 30.03
CA SER A 37 13.42 4.23 29.55
C SER A 37 13.28 3.55 28.18
N PHE A 38 12.07 3.09 27.86
CA PHE A 38 11.78 2.56 26.53
C PHE A 38 11.89 3.65 25.46
N LYS A 39 11.55 4.91 25.80
CA LYS A 39 11.83 6.08 24.96
C LYS A 39 13.32 6.18 24.58
N TRP A 40 14.22 6.10 25.56
CA TRP A 40 15.66 6.13 25.28
C TRP A 40 16.07 5.02 24.32
N PHE A 41 15.53 3.81 24.51
CA PHE A 41 15.78 2.68 23.60
C PHE A 41 15.32 3.00 22.17
N MET A 42 14.10 3.52 21.99
CA MET A 42 13.58 3.87 20.66
C MET A 42 14.35 5.01 19.99
N GLU A 43 14.88 5.96 20.76
CA GLU A 43 15.61 7.12 20.22
C GLU A 43 17.11 6.85 19.98
N ASN A 44 17.72 5.91 20.72
CA ASN A 44 19.18 5.74 20.72
C ASN A 44 19.64 4.35 20.23
N VAL A 45 18.79 3.33 20.32
CA VAL A 45 19.13 1.95 19.93
C VAL A 45 18.33 1.51 18.72
N ALA A 46 17.01 1.71 18.74
CA ALA A 46 16.09 1.36 17.65
C ALA A 46 15.61 2.61 16.88
N PHE A 47 16.53 3.56 16.65
CA PHE A 47 16.22 4.87 16.07
C PHE A 47 15.71 4.82 14.62
N ASP A 48 16.01 3.74 13.90
CA ASP A 48 15.57 3.49 12.53
C ASP A 48 14.18 2.85 12.47
N GLN A 49 13.70 2.23 13.56
CA GLN A 49 12.41 1.55 13.59
C GLN A 49 11.24 2.46 13.19
N PRO A 50 11.12 3.72 13.68
CA PRO A 50 10.00 4.57 13.32
C PRO A 50 9.96 4.98 11.84
N SER A 51 11.10 4.91 11.14
CA SER A 51 11.16 5.19 9.70
C SER A 51 10.47 4.10 8.87
N LYS A 52 10.47 2.85 9.36
CA LYS A 52 9.85 1.70 8.68
C LYS A 52 8.48 1.33 9.26
N TYR A 53 8.32 1.47 10.57
CA TYR A 53 7.14 1.05 11.32
C TYR A 53 6.74 2.15 12.30
N PRO A 54 6.24 3.29 11.78
CA PRO A 54 5.87 4.42 12.61
C PRO A 54 4.77 4.03 13.59
N ALA A 55 4.86 4.59 14.80
CA ALA A 55 3.88 4.36 15.86
C ALA A 55 2.46 4.74 15.41
N ILE A 56 2.36 5.83 14.65
CA ILE A 56 1.15 6.29 13.95
C ILE A 56 1.50 6.32 12.47
N GLU A 57 0.83 5.49 11.67
CA GLU A 57 1.05 5.47 10.23
C GLU A 57 0.53 6.76 9.58
N PRO A 58 1.28 7.34 8.62
CA PRO A 58 0.77 8.42 7.79
C PRO A 58 -0.50 7.98 7.03
N PRO A 59 -1.33 8.94 6.60
CA PRO A 59 -2.49 8.61 5.79
C PRO A 59 -2.06 8.08 4.41
N ASP A 60 -2.85 7.14 3.89
CA ASP A 60 -2.68 6.66 2.52
C ASP A 60 -3.04 7.74 1.48
N TYR A 61 -2.47 7.61 0.29
CA TYR A 61 -2.59 8.61 -0.77
C TYR A 61 -3.90 8.48 -1.57
N ALA A 62 -4.37 7.25 -1.78
CA ALA A 62 -5.62 6.96 -2.48
C ALA A 62 -6.14 5.56 -2.12
N TRP A 63 -7.45 5.32 -2.22
CA TRP A 63 -8.05 4.01 -1.93
C TRP A 63 -9.36 3.77 -2.68
N GLY A 64 -9.81 2.51 -2.67
CA GLY A 64 -11.04 2.03 -3.30
C GLY A 64 -10.77 1.34 -4.64
N GLU A 65 -11.75 1.38 -5.55
CA GLU A 65 -11.54 0.83 -6.90
C GLU A 65 -10.59 1.69 -7.75
N ILE A 66 -9.86 1.04 -8.66
CA ILE A 66 -9.05 1.70 -9.69
C ILE A 66 -9.72 1.45 -11.03
N ARG A 67 -10.40 2.48 -11.54
CA ARG A 67 -11.20 2.41 -12.77
C ARG A 67 -10.46 3.03 -13.94
N HIS A 68 -10.40 2.32 -15.07
CA HIS A 68 -9.92 2.90 -16.32
C HIS A 68 -10.97 3.86 -16.89
N GLU A 69 -10.61 5.13 -17.07
CA GLU A 69 -11.53 6.24 -17.37
C GLU A 69 -12.37 5.99 -18.64
N LYS A 70 -11.74 5.52 -19.73
CA LYS A 70 -12.42 5.40 -21.03
C LYS A 70 -13.34 4.18 -21.14
N SER A 71 -12.90 3.04 -20.60
CA SER A 71 -13.65 1.77 -20.74
C SER A 71 -14.63 1.52 -19.60
N SER A 72 -14.51 2.27 -18.50
CA SER A 72 -15.22 2.04 -17.25
C SER A 72 -14.99 0.66 -16.61
N LEU A 73 -14.01 -0.12 -17.07
CA LEU A 73 -13.53 -1.34 -16.41
C LEU A 73 -12.64 -1.00 -15.21
N CYS A 74 -12.60 -1.90 -14.23
CA CYS A 74 -11.78 -1.78 -13.03
C CYS A 74 -10.65 -2.78 -13.05
N ILE A 75 -9.51 -2.42 -12.44
CA ILE A 75 -8.47 -3.39 -12.12
C ILE A 75 -9.05 -4.44 -11.16
N ASP A 76 -8.82 -5.71 -11.45
CA ASP A 76 -9.26 -6.82 -10.61
C ASP A 76 -8.16 -7.87 -10.52
N THR A 77 -7.67 -8.14 -9.31
CA THR A 77 -6.66 -9.19 -9.11
C THR A 77 -7.23 -10.59 -9.18
N GLN A 78 -8.55 -10.75 -9.10
CA GLN A 78 -9.25 -12.04 -9.03
C GLN A 78 -8.66 -12.96 -7.95
N PHE A 79 -8.17 -12.36 -6.84
CA PHE A 79 -7.49 -13.06 -5.74
C PHE A 79 -6.21 -13.82 -6.14
N LYS A 80 -5.60 -13.48 -7.28
CA LYS A 80 -4.36 -14.08 -7.76
C LYS A 80 -3.22 -13.95 -6.78
N GLY A 81 -2.32 -14.93 -6.80
CA GLY A 81 -1.15 -15.08 -5.94
C GLY A 81 0.08 -14.33 -6.44
N GLN A 82 1.22 -14.68 -5.85
CA GLN A 82 2.50 -14.08 -6.22
C GLN A 82 2.91 -14.49 -7.65
N ASN A 83 3.61 -13.59 -8.34
CA ASN A 83 4.07 -13.71 -9.72
C ASN A 83 2.95 -13.86 -10.77
N GLU A 84 1.71 -13.62 -10.38
CA GLU A 84 0.58 -13.68 -11.30
C GLU A 84 0.24 -12.28 -11.84
N ARG A 85 -0.12 -12.25 -13.12
CA ARG A 85 -0.69 -11.08 -13.80
C ARG A 85 -2.17 -10.98 -13.48
N PHE A 86 -2.64 -9.76 -13.33
CA PHE A 86 -4.06 -9.45 -13.16
C PHE A 86 -4.59 -8.64 -14.35
N SER A 87 -5.91 -8.45 -14.39
CA SER A 87 -6.62 -7.98 -15.57
C SER A 87 -7.64 -6.90 -15.25
N LEU A 88 -8.32 -6.44 -16.30
CA LEU A 88 -9.47 -5.57 -16.19
C LEU A 88 -10.78 -6.38 -16.16
N GLU A 89 -11.64 -6.07 -15.21
CA GLU A 89 -12.98 -6.62 -15.14
C GLU A 89 -14.06 -5.54 -15.03
N LYS A 90 -15.31 -5.95 -15.25
CA LYS A 90 -16.45 -5.07 -14.93
C LYS A 90 -16.37 -4.67 -13.45
N CYS A 91 -16.63 -3.39 -13.16
CA CYS A 91 -16.55 -2.90 -11.79
C CYS A 91 -17.65 -3.53 -10.92
N ILE A 92 -17.27 -4.13 -9.80
CA ILE A 92 -18.17 -4.84 -8.88
C ILE A 92 -19.23 -3.88 -8.31
N ARG A 93 -18.84 -2.64 -8.05
CA ARG A 93 -19.74 -1.59 -7.53
C ARG A 93 -20.95 -1.34 -8.44
N ASP A 94 -20.74 -1.44 -9.75
CA ASP A 94 -21.79 -1.19 -10.74
C ASP A 94 -22.57 -2.46 -11.11
N ASN A 95 -22.01 -3.63 -10.81
CA ASN A 95 -22.53 -4.93 -11.26
C ASN A 95 -22.78 -5.85 -10.06
N ARG A 96 -23.97 -5.73 -9.46
CA ARG A 96 -24.41 -6.57 -8.35
C ARG A 96 -24.34 -8.05 -8.73
N GLY A 97 -23.65 -8.85 -7.93
CA GLY A 97 -23.47 -10.29 -8.15
C GLY A 97 -22.11 -10.69 -8.75
N GLN A 98 -21.29 -9.71 -9.14
CA GLN A 98 -19.91 -9.97 -9.52
C GLN A 98 -19.01 -10.14 -8.28
N SER A 99 -18.08 -11.09 -8.36
CA SER A 99 -17.06 -11.35 -7.34
C SER A 99 -15.69 -11.06 -7.93
N GLY A 100 -14.76 -10.61 -7.08
CA GLY A 100 -13.41 -10.25 -7.45
C GLY A 100 -12.74 -9.45 -6.34
N GLU A 101 -11.52 -8.99 -6.60
CA GLU A 101 -10.74 -8.19 -5.67
C GLU A 101 -10.35 -6.88 -6.35
N GLN A 102 -11.22 -5.88 -6.17
CA GLN A 102 -11.15 -4.57 -6.82
C GLN A 102 -10.99 -3.42 -5.81
N GLN A 103 -10.57 -3.70 -4.58
CA GLN A 103 -10.36 -2.68 -3.55
C GLN A 103 -8.87 -2.56 -3.26
N PHE A 104 -8.30 -1.44 -3.65
CA PHE A 104 -6.88 -1.15 -3.58
C PHE A 104 -6.58 0.04 -2.67
N VAL A 105 -5.32 0.17 -2.31
CA VAL A 105 -4.76 1.32 -1.60
C VAL A 105 -3.43 1.67 -2.25
N LEU A 106 -3.23 2.95 -2.56
CA LEU A 106 -1.91 3.54 -2.76
C LEU A 106 -1.42 4.01 -1.39
N THR A 107 -0.56 3.21 -0.78
CA THR A 107 -0.24 3.31 0.65
C THR A 107 0.78 4.40 0.93
N TRP A 108 0.91 4.82 2.18
CA TRP A 108 1.98 5.73 2.61
C TRP A 108 3.42 5.19 2.37
N HIS A 109 3.58 3.87 2.14
CA HIS A 109 4.82 3.27 1.67
C HIS A 109 5.09 3.45 0.17
N LYS A 110 4.19 4.16 -0.53
CA LYS A 110 4.24 4.46 -1.96
C LYS A 110 4.12 3.22 -2.85
N ASP A 111 3.47 2.18 -2.34
CA ASP A 111 3.10 0.96 -3.08
C ASP A 111 1.60 0.90 -3.33
N VAL A 112 1.19 0.19 -4.40
CA VAL A 112 -0.21 -0.12 -4.69
C VAL A 112 -0.47 -1.58 -4.35
N ARG A 113 -1.51 -1.86 -3.56
CA ARG A 113 -1.88 -3.22 -3.15
C ARG A 113 -3.37 -3.39 -2.89
N PRO A 114 -3.90 -4.63 -2.97
CA PRO A 114 -5.23 -4.92 -2.46
C PRO A 114 -5.32 -4.60 -0.97
N GLN A 115 -6.42 -3.97 -0.53
CA GLN A 115 -6.56 -3.39 0.80
C GLN A 115 -6.32 -4.37 1.96
N LYS A 116 -6.60 -5.67 1.74
CA LYS A 116 -6.55 -6.71 2.78
C LYS A 116 -5.37 -7.68 2.63
N ARG A 117 -4.44 -7.44 1.71
CA ARG A 117 -3.36 -8.37 1.39
C ARG A 117 -2.00 -7.68 1.41
N THR A 118 -0.97 -8.47 1.66
CA THR A 118 0.44 -8.06 1.66
C THR A 118 1.15 -8.41 0.34
N VAL A 119 0.43 -8.23 -0.77
CA VAL A 119 0.96 -8.34 -2.14
C VAL A 119 0.80 -7.01 -2.86
N CYS A 120 1.87 -6.53 -3.49
CA CYS A 120 1.98 -5.22 -4.11
C CYS A 120 2.11 -5.36 -5.62
N PHE A 121 1.76 -4.31 -6.35
CA PHE A 121 2.09 -4.19 -7.76
C PHE A 121 3.61 -4.17 -7.90
N ASP A 122 4.13 -4.97 -8.82
CA ASP A 122 5.56 -5.18 -9.01
C ASP A 122 5.90 -5.18 -10.50
N VAL A 123 6.93 -4.40 -10.87
CA VAL A 123 7.38 -4.22 -12.26
C VAL A 123 8.88 -4.50 -12.35
N SER A 124 9.23 -5.68 -12.82
CA SER A 124 10.62 -6.13 -12.93
C SER A 124 11.30 -5.81 -14.28
N SER A 125 10.60 -5.15 -15.22
CA SER A 125 11.11 -4.81 -16.56
C SER A 125 10.69 -3.40 -16.96
N SER A 126 11.57 -2.70 -17.70
CA SER A 126 11.28 -1.39 -18.30
C SER A 126 10.96 -1.45 -19.79
N GLU A 127 10.86 -2.65 -20.37
CA GLU A 127 10.52 -2.81 -21.79
C GLU A 127 9.07 -2.37 -22.07
N PRO A 128 8.75 -1.96 -23.31
CA PRO A 128 7.38 -1.69 -23.69
C PRO A 128 6.46 -2.88 -23.41
N ARG A 129 5.28 -2.60 -22.84
CA ARG A 129 4.33 -3.62 -22.36
C ARG A 129 4.90 -4.54 -21.26
N ALA A 130 5.83 -4.04 -20.45
CA ALA A 130 6.31 -4.77 -19.28
C ALA A 130 5.13 -5.17 -18.38
N PRO A 131 5.08 -6.44 -17.92
CA PRO A 131 3.99 -6.88 -17.07
C PRO A 131 4.05 -6.21 -15.70
N VAL A 132 2.87 -5.86 -15.20
CA VAL A 132 2.67 -5.60 -13.77
C VAL A 132 2.16 -6.91 -13.15
N VAL A 133 2.80 -7.38 -12.08
CA VAL A 133 2.41 -8.60 -11.37
C VAL A 133 2.16 -8.32 -9.90
N LEU A 134 1.61 -9.30 -9.18
CA LEU A 134 1.56 -9.26 -7.72
C LEU A 134 2.83 -9.89 -7.13
N TRP A 135 3.49 -9.20 -6.22
CA TRP A 135 4.62 -9.76 -5.46
C TRP A 135 4.52 -9.40 -3.98
N SER A 136 5.24 -10.10 -3.10
CA SER A 136 5.27 -9.72 -1.68
C SER A 136 5.72 -8.27 -1.51
N CYS A 137 4.92 -7.49 -0.77
CA CYS A 137 5.27 -6.11 -0.44
C CYS A 137 6.53 -6.09 0.41
N HIS A 138 7.56 -5.36 -0.01
CA HIS A 138 8.82 -5.28 0.73
C HIS A 138 9.14 -3.87 1.28
N GLY A 139 8.38 -2.84 0.90
CA GLY A 139 8.55 -1.48 1.44
C GLY A 139 9.91 -0.85 1.14
N MET A 140 10.64 -1.38 0.16
CA MET A 140 11.95 -0.86 -0.27
C MET A 140 11.82 0.07 -1.48
N HIS A 141 10.60 0.46 -1.85
CA HIS A 141 10.29 1.15 -3.09
C HIS A 141 10.71 0.28 -4.30
N GLY A 142 11.68 0.74 -5.10
CA GLY A 142 12.17 -0.06 -6.23
C GLY A 142 11.08 -0.30 -7.28
N ASN A 143 11.02 -1.54 -7.73
CA ASN A 143 10.00 -2.10 -8.63
C ASN A 143 8.55 -2.07 -8.08
N GLN A 144 8.35 -1.68 -6.82
CA GLN A 144 7.04 -1.52 -6.18
C GLN A 144 6.68 -0.04 -5.93
N LEU A 145 7.47 0.90 -6.43
CA LEU A 145 7.25 2.34 -6.24
C LEU A 145 6.24 2.88 -7.26
N PHE A 146 5.11 3.39 -6.78
CA PHE A 146 4.09 4.00 -7.63
C PHE A 146 3.72 5.41 -7.17
N LYS A 147 3.47 6.28 -8.13
CA LYS A 147 2.98 7.65 -7.90
C LYS A 147 1.76 7.91 -8.75
N TYR A 148 0.71 8.42 -8.13
CA TYR A 148 -0.50 8.85 -8.82
C TYR A 148 -0.50 10.37 -8.98
N ASP A 149 -0.78 10.83 -10.20
CA ASP A 149 -0.95 12.25 -10.53
C ASP A 149 -2.43 12.52 -10.83
N THR A 150 -3.06 13.37 -10.02
CA THR A 150 -4.48 13.71 -10.14
C THR A 150 -4.82 14.57 -11.36
N ALA A 151 -3.86 15.35 -11.87
CA ALA A 151 -4.06 16.21 -13.03
C ALA A 151 -4.07 15.40 -14.33
N THR A 152 -3.10 14.49 -14.48
CA THR A 152 -2.99 13.62 -15.67
C THR A 152 -3.78 12.33 -15.53
N LYS A 153 -4.18 11.95 -14.31
CA LYS A 153 -4.80 10.66 -13.96
C LYS A 153 -3.89 9.48 -14.25
N GLN A 154 -2.58 9.69 -14.28
CA GLN A 154 -1.60 8.65 -14.56
C GLN A 154 -1.10 8.02 -13.26
N LEU A 155 -1.01 6.69 -13.26
CA LEU A 155 -0.30 5.93 -12.24
C LEU A 155 1.08 5.56 -12.81
N SER A 156 2.11 6.23 -12.33
CA SER A 156 3.48 6.12 -12.84
C SER A 156 4.36 5.27 -11.94
N HIS A 157 5.35 4.62 -12.54
CA HIS A 157 6.47 3.99 -11.85
C HIS A 157 7.70 4.91 -12.00
N PRO A 158 8.05 5.70 -10.96
CA PRO A 158 9.02 6.79 -11.10
C PRO A 158 10.43 6.36 -11.51
N ILE A 159 10.83 5.12 -11.18
CA ILE A 159 12.19 4.63 -11.45
C ILE A 159 12.41 4.37 -12.94
N THR A 160 11.41 3.81 -13.63
CA THR A 160 11.49 3.50 -15.07
C THR A 160 10.87 4.57 -15.95
N ALA A 161 10.25 5.60 -15.36
CA ALA A 161 9.49 6.64 -16.05
C ALA A 161 8.40 6.07 -17.00
N THR A 162 7.82 4.92 -16.63
CA THR A 162 6.71 4.29 -17.33
C THR A 162 5.40 4.47 -16.56
N CYS A 163 4.28 4.44 -17.26
CA CYS A 163 2.94 4.58 -16.70
C CYS A 163 2.16 3.27 -16.87
N LEU A 164 1.24 3.03 -15.93
CA LEU A 164 0.27 1.96 -16.03
C LEU A 164 -0.63 2.25 -17.24
N ASP A 165 -0.75 1.26 -18.11
CA ASP A 165 -1.45 1.31 -19.38
C ASP A 165 -2.30 0.04 -19.51
N CYS A 166 -3.23 0.03 -20.46
CA CYS A 166 -4.10 -1.11 -20.68
C CYS A 166 -4.47 -1.35 -22.13
N ASP A 167 -4.83 -2.61 -22.41
CA ASP A 167 -5.60 -3.01 -23.58
C ASP A 167 -6.97 -3.43 -23.07
N ALA A 168 -7.94 -2.54 -23.13
CA ALA A 168 -9.28 -2.76 -22.57
C ALA A 168 -10.05 -3.87 -23.31
N GLU A 169 -9.77 -4.09 -24.60
CA GLU A 169 -10.41 -5.15 -25.40
C GLU A 169 -9.89 -6.52 -24.96
N ARG A 170 -8.57 -6.64 -24.76
CA ARG A 170 -7.94 -7.86 -24.25
C ARG A 170 -7.95 -7.98 -22.73
N ARG A 171 -8.43 -6.95 -22.02
CA ARG A 171 -8.45 -6.83 -20.56
C ARG A 171 -7.07 -6.92 -19.90
N GLU A 172 -6.04 -6.51 -20.61
CA GLU A 172 -4.66 -6.56 -20.12
C GLU A 172 -4.25 -5.26 -19.44
N VAL A 173 -3.42 -5.38 -18.40
CA VAL A 173 -2.76 -4.28 -17.72
C VAL A 173 -1.25 -4.47 -17.83
N PHE A 174 -0.53 -3.40 -18.17
CA PHE A 174 0.92 -3.43 -18.36
C PHE A 174 1.52 -2.04 -18.15
N MET A 175 2.85 -1.96 -18.09
CA MET A 175 3.58 -0.70 -18.06
C MET A 175 4.04 -0.31 -19.46
N ASN A 176 3.98 0.99 -19.76
CA ASN A 176 4.40 1.52 -21.05
C ASN A 176 4.97 2.95 -20.91
N SER A 177 5.58 3.50 -21.94
CA SER A 177 6.02 4.91 -21.93
C SER A 177 4.85 5.84 -21.60
N CYS A 178 5.06 6.77 -20.67
CA CYS A 178 4.02 7.71 -20.26
C CYS A 178 3.62 8.65 -21.40
N ASP A 179 2.32 8.75 -21.68
CA ASP A 179 1.71 9.75 -22.56
C ASP A 179 0.44 10.29 -21.90
N SER A 180 0.49 11.53 -21.41
CA SER A 180 -0.64 12.19 -20.73
C SER A 180 -1.87 12.41 -21.64
N ARG A 181 -1.68 12.32 -22.96
CA ARG A 181 -2.77 12.38 -23.94
C ARG A 181 -3.39 11.00 -24.18
N SER A 182 -2.72 9.92 -23.80
CA SER A 182 -3.25 8.58 -23.96
C SER A 182 -4.41 8.33 -23.02
N ALA A 183 -5.57 8.00 -23.58
CA ALA A 183 -6.74 7.64 -22.80
C ALA A 183 -6.59 6.29 -22.08
N SER A 184 -5.75 5.38 -22.58
CA SER A 184 -5.51 4.05 -21.99
C SER A 184 -4.67 4.09 -20.69
N GLN A 185 -4.06 5.24 -20.41
CA GLN A 185 -3.23 5.47 -19.23
C GLN A 185 -3.93 6.32 -18.15
N ARG A 186 -5.24 6.51 -18.25
CA ARG A 186 -6.02 7.33 -17.32
C ARG A 186 -6.82 6.48 -16.35
N TRP A 187 -6.47 6.57 -15.09
CA TRP A 187 -7.00 5.77 -13.99
C TRP A 187 -7.69 6.68 -12.98
N LEU A 188 -8.84 6.25 -12.49
CA LEU A 188 -9.63 6.95 -11.47
C LEU A 188 -9.61 6.09 -10.21
N PHE A 189 -8.98 6.59 -9.16
CA PHE A 189 -9.20 6.08 -7.81
C PHE A 189 -10.56 6.57 -7.29
N GLU A 190 -11.27 5.70 -6.58
CA GLU A 190 -12.54 6.05 -5.93
C GLU A 190 -12.39 7.21 -4.94
N HIS A 191 -11.31 7.19 -4.16
CA HIS A 191 -10.98 8.21 -3.18
C HIS A 191 -9.51 8.59 -3.26
N VAL A 192 -9.24 9.88 -3.09
CA VAL A 192 -7.89 10.46 -3.16
C VAL A 192 -7.69 11.42 -1.99
N ASN A 193 -6.53 11.36 -1.35
CA ASN A 193 -6.09 12.32 -0.35
C ASN A 193 -5.13 13.32 -0.98
N GLU A 194 -5.66 14.43 -1.50
CA GLU A 194 -4.85 15.46 -2.18
C GLU A 194 -3.76 16.05 -1.28
N THR A 195 -4.05 16.24 0.01
CA THR A 195 -3.07 16.76 0.98
C THR A 195 -1.93 15.79 1.18
N ALA A 196 -2.19 14.47 1.25
CA ALA A 196 -1.13 13.48 1.32
C ALA A 196 -0.33 13.43 0.03
N LEU A 197 -0.99 13.45 -1.14
CA LEU A 197 -0.33 13.42 -2.44
C LEU A 197 0.55 14.64 -2.72
N ALA A 198 0.16 15.82 -2.24
CA ALA A 198 0.98 17.03 -2.32
C ALA A 198 2.31 16.88 -1.56
N ASN A 199 2.34 16.00 -0.56
CA ASN A 199 3.52 15.66 0.25
C ASN A 199 4.09 14.27 -0.09
N TRP A 200 3.77 13.72 -1.27
CA TRP A 200 4.23 12.41 -1.72
C TRP A 200 5.76 12.34 -1.78
#